data_AF-K1WZQ7-F1
#
_entry.id   AF-K1WZQ7-F1
#
_cell.length_a   1.000
_cell.length_b   1.000
_cell.length_c   1.000
_cell.angle_alpha   90.00
_cell.angle_beta   90.00
_cell.angle_gamma   90.00
#
_symmetry.space_group_name_H-M   'P 1'
#
loop_
_entity.id
_entity.type
_entity.pdbx_description
1 polymer ?
#
loop_
_entity_poly.entity_id
_entity_poly.type
_entity_poly.pdbx_seq_one_letter_code
_entity_poly.pdbx_strand_id
1 'polypeptide(L)'
;MWNTTPTTPTKPSRLASIAMMKNTYMDSAGIPMKLIIVVGADKVEFSVNKEQLCAQSALFYCEVARNEQSVVLEKEDPVLFTIFLNWLVIGEVKTRPELVAVPARTLNDLKAHYHAQWKQLCQCFALGEVLQAPNFRNDAIDQLLIKANECLSIQSAFPIHTDQDLHDLYQASQPHSCLKRLIVDLAVLNLGLPAFDNLDLANPVLAEFFKDAMKESCAQMRERCLGVQACDRDVWAVQPWDRDVCTYHDHSHEQANFVCKRAGMIDRLVVTSLY
;
A
#
# COMPACT_ATOMS: atom_id res chain seq x y z
N MET A 1 -14.66 23.56 50.48
CA MET A 1 -14.89 23.11 49.08
C MET A 1 -13.57 22.53 48.60
N TRP A 2 -13.49 21.21 48.39
CA TRP A 2 -12.27 20.54 47.94
C TRP A 2 -12.42 20.25 46.44
N ASN A 3 -11.68 20.99 45.61
CA ASN A 3 -11.58 20.72 44.18
C ASN A 3 -10.52 19.63 43.97
N THR A 4 -10.97 18.38 43.83
CA THR A 4 -10.12 17.29 43.33
C THR A 4 -10.25 17.23 41.80
N THR A 5 -9.27 17.76 41.09
CA THR A 5 -9.13 17.55 39.64
C THR A 5 -8.85 16.08 39.35
N PRO A 6 -9.57 15.44 38.41
CA PRO A 6 -9.29 14.06 38.01
C PRO A 6 -7.96 14.01 37.28
N THR A 7 -6.99 13.28 37.81
CA THR A 7 -5.79 12.88 37.08
C THR A 7 -6.19 11.87 36.00
N THR A 8 -6.19 12.31 34.73
CA THR A 8 -6.33 11.42 33.58
C THR A 8 -5.20 10.39 33.58
N PRO A 9 -5.50 9.09 33.40
CA PRO A 9 -4.48 8.05 33.36
C PRO A 9 -3.55 8.27 32.16
N THR A 10 -2.27 8.44 32.45
CA THR A 10 -1.22 8.56 31.44
C THR A 10 -1.10 7.25 30.68
N LYS A 11 -1.31 7.30 29.36
CA LYS A 11 -1.09 6.16 28.44
C LYS A 11 0.34 5.64 28.68
N PRO A 12 0.54 4.33 28.92
CA PRO A 12 1.88 3.78 29.13
C PRO A 12 2.78 4.06 27.93
N SER A 13 4.05 4.35 28.19
CA SER A 13 5.02 4.64 27.14
C SER A 13 5.20 3.40 26.24
N ARG A 14 5.42 3.60 24.94
CA ARG A 14 5.62 2.52 23.95
C ARG A 14 6.72 1.55 24.39
N LEU A 15 7.75 2.02 25.09
CA LEU A 15 8.82 1.20 25.65
C LEU A 15 8.36 0.28 26.79
N ALA A 16 7.47 0.76 27.67
CA ALA A 16 6.87 -0.08 28.71
C ALA A 16 5.93 -1.13 28.09
N SER A 17 5.16 -0.76 27.06
CA SER A 17 4.33 -1.70 26.30
C SER A 17 5.15 -2.74 25.55
N ILE A 18 6.27 -2.35 24.92
CA ILE A 18 7.20 -3.26 24.22
C ILE A 18 7.88 -4.22 25.21
N ALA A 19 8.31 -3.74 26.38
CA ALA A 19 8.93 -4.57 27.41
C ALA A 19 7.94 -5.59 28.02
N MET A 20 6.68 -5.19 28.23
CA MET A 20 5.63 -6.10 28.67
C MET A 20 5.27 -7.13 27.59
N MET A 21 5.28 -6.73 26.32
CA MET A 21 5.05 -7.64 25.19
C MET A 21 6.10 -8.75 25.11
N LYS A 22 7.39 -8.44 25.29
CA LYS A 22 8.47 -9.44 25.16
C LYS A 22 8.34 -10.65 26.11
N ASN A 23 7.84 -10.46 27.33
CA ASN A 23 7.65 -11.56 28.28
C ASN A 23 6.39 -12.40 28.00
N THR A 24 5.49 -11.94 27.13
CA THR A 24 4.22 -12.63 26.84
C THR A 24 4.32 -13.58 25.64
N TYR A 25 5.35 -13.43 24.80
CA TYR A 25 5.51 -14.18 23.54
C TYR A 25 6.56 -15.30 23.60
N MET A 26 7.08 -15.60 24.79
CA MET A 26 7.96 -16.74 25.04
C MET A 26 7.19 -17.79 25.84
N ASP A 27 7.39 -19.06 25.52
CA ASP A 27 6.89 -20.13 26.39
C ASP A 27 7.74 -20.25 27.68
N SER A 28 7.36 -21.16 28.58
CA SER A 28 8.09 -21.40 29.83
C SER A 28 9.55 -21.84 29.63
N ALA A 29 9.93 -22.27 28.43
CA ALA A 29 11.28 -22.65 28.05
C ALA A 29 12.05 -21.53 27.32
N GLY A 30 11.44 -20.35 27.14
CA GLY A 30 12.04 -19.24 26.41
C GLY A 30 11.99 -19.39 24.89
N ILE A 31 11.16 -20.30 24.36
CA ILE A 31 11.00 -20.51 22.92
C ILE A 31 9.96 -19.53 22.39
N PRO A 32 10.23 -18.84 21.26
CA PRO A 32 9.25 -17.93 20.66
C PRO A 32 7.97 -18.67 20.28
N MET A 33 6.84 -18.17 20.79
CA MET A 33 5.54 -18.76 20.50
C MET A 33 5.20 -18.62 19.02
N LYS A 34 4.67 -19.70 18.43
CA LYS A 34 4.16 -19.70 17.05
C LYS A 34 2.64 -19.52 17.02
N LEU A 35 2.14 -18.82 16.00
CA LEU A 35 0.73 -18.75 15.64
C LEU A 35 0.51 -19.62 14.41
N ILE A 36 -0.57 -20.39 14.40
CA ILE A 36 -1.02 -21.10 13.21
C ILE A 36 -1.98 -20.18 12.43
N ILE A 37 -1.72 -19.96 11.16
CA ILE A 37 -2.56 -19.12 10.31
C ILE A 37 -3.06 -19.98 9.16
N VAL A 38 -4.37 -20.08 9.01
CA VAL A 38 -5.02 -20.89 7.99
C VAL A 38 -5.55 -19.95 6.92
N VAL A 39 -5.08 -20.06 5.68
CA VAL A 39 -5.37 -19.09 4.61
C VAL A 39 -6.06 -19.75 3.43
N GLY A 40 -7.07 -19.06 2.89
CA GLY A 40 -7.77 -19.42 1.67
C GLY A 40 -8.75 -20.59 1.81
N ALA A 41 -9.50 -20.83 0.74
CA ALA A 41 -10.49 -21.91 0.67
C ALA A 41 -9.85 -23.30 0.88
N ASP A 42 -8.60 -23.48 0.44
CA ASP A 42 -7.83 -24.71 0.56
C ASP A 42 -7.22 -24.91 1.96
N LYS A 43 -7.42 -23.95 2.88
CA LYS A 43 -6.96 -24.00 4.27
C LYS A 43 -5.46 -24.25 4.40
N VAL A 44 -4.65 -23.53 3.64
CA VAL A 44 -3.19 -23.64 3.70
C VAL A 44 -2.70 -23.12 5.06
N GLU A 45 -1.97 -23.94 5.79
CA GLU A 45 -1.47 -23.60 7.13
C GLU A 45 -0.06 -22.99 7.10
N PHE A 46 0.11 -21.90 7.83
CA PHE A 46 1.39 -21.22 8.05
C PHE A 46 1.70 -21.20 9.54
N SER A 47 2.95 -21.49 9.91
CA SER A 47 3.42 -21.41 11.30
C SER A 47 4.38 -20.25 11.45
N VAL A 48 3.95 -19.18 12.13
CA VAL A 48 4.63 -17.88 12.12
C VAL A 48 4.96 -17.42 13.55
N ASN A 49 6.07 -16.72 13.73
CA ASN A 49 6.44 -16.13 15.01
C ASN A 49 5.41 -15.07 15.46
N LYS A 50 4.83 -15.24 16.66
CA LYS A 50 3.79 -14.34 17.19
C LYS A 50 4.27 -12.90 17.35
N GLU A 51 5.47 -12.71 17.90
CA GLU A 51 6.01 -11.38 18.20
C GLU A 51 6.20 -10.57 16.91
N GLN A 52 6.84 -11.16 15.90
CA GLN A 52 7.07 -10.49 14.60
C GLN A 52 5.75 -10.11 13.92
N LEU A 53 4.78 -11.03 13.93
CA LEU A 53 3.49 -10.84 13.29
C LEU A 53 2.68 -9.73 13.98
N CYS A 54 2.55 -9.79 15.31
CA CYS A 54 1.81 -8.81 16.11
C CYS A 54 2.46 -7.42 16.06
N ALA A 55 3.79 -7.35 15.90
CA ALA A 55 4.49 -6.08 15.77
C ALA A 55 4.16 -5.33 14.47
N GLN A 56 3.69 -6.04 13.43
CA GLN A 56 3.43 -5.47 12.11
C GLN A 56 1.95 -5.45 11.71
N SER A 57 1.08 -6.14 12.44
CA SER A 57 -0.35 -6.27 12.12
C SER A 57 -1.21 -6.12 13.36
N ALA A 58 -2.08 -5.10 13.35
CA ALA A 58 -3.01 -4.88 14.44
C ALA A 58 -4.08 -5.99 14.52
N LEU A 59 -4.46 -6.58 13.39
CA LEU A 59 -5.36 -7.74 13.34
C LEU A 59 -4.80 -8.89 14.18
N PHE A 60 -3.58 -9.33 13.89
CA PHE A 60 -2.98 -10.46 14.62
C PHE A 60 -2.69 -10.13 16.08
N TYR A 61 -2.31 -8.89 16.39
CA TYR A 61 -2.20 -8.45 17.77
C TYR A 61 -3.50 -8.63 18.55
N CYS A 62 -4.64 -8.24 17.95
CA CYS A 62 -5.95 -8.38 18.58
C CYS A 62 -6.37 -9.84 18.76
N GLU A 63 -6.17 -10.68 17.74
CA GLU A 63 -6.54 -12.11 17.85
C GLU A 63 -5.67 -12.86 18.86
N VAL A 64 -4.37 -12.58 18.91
CA VAL A 64 -3.50 -13.18 19.93
C VAL A 64 -3.87 -12.70 21.33
N ALA A 65 -4.27 -11.43 21.50
CA ALA A 65 -4.74 -10.92 22.79
C ALA A 65 -6.04 -11.59 23.27
N ARG A 66 -6.83 -12.19 22.36
CA ARG A 66 -7.99 -13.03 22.68
C ARG A 66 -7.63 -14.47 23.05
N ASN A 67 -6.33 -14.77 23.18
CA ASN A 67 -5.77 -16.10 23.42
C ASN A 67 -6.04 -17.10 22.29
N GLU A 68 -6.17 -16.63 21.06
CA GLU A 68 -6.28 -17.52 19.91
C GLU A 68 -4.93 -18.17 19.60
N GLN A 69 -4.96 -19.49 19.39
CA GLN A 69 -3.80 -20.26 18.94
C GLN A 69 -3.74 -20.37 17.42
N SER A 70 -4.85 -20.11 16.75
CA SER A 70 -4.94 -20.09 15.30
C SER A 70 -5.85 -18.98 14.79
N VAL A 71 -5.49 -18.37 13.67
CA VAL A 71 -6.30 -17.35 12.98
C VAL A 71 -6.64 -17.85 11.58
N VAL A 72 -7.89 -17.66 11.13
CA VAL A 72 -8.36 -18.12 9.82
C VAL A 72 -8.63 -16.92 8.91
N LEU A 73 -8.03 -16.92 7.73
CA LEU A 73 -8.18 -15.93 6.67
C LEU A 73 -8.84 -16.58 5.44
N GLU A 74 -10.13 -16.90 5.56
CA GLU A 74 -10.85 -17.75 4.59
C GLU A 74 -10.87 -17.19 3.16
N LYS A 75 -10.89 -15.86 3.01
CA LYS A 75 -11.05 -15.18 1.72
C LYS A 75 -9.73 -14.78 1.08
N GLU A 76 -8.62 -14.90 1.80
CA GLU A 76 -7.32 -14.40 1.35
C GLU A 76 -6.56 -15.46 0.54
N ASP A 77 -5.70 -15.00 -0.36
CA ASP A 77 -4.86 -15.85 -1.20
C ASP A 77 -3.59 -16.29 -0.42
N PRO A 78 -3.32 -17.60 -0.26
CA PRO A 78 -2.10 -18.11 0.35
C PRO A 78 -0.80 -17.61 -0.29
N VAL A 79 -0.82 -17.32 -1.60
CA VAL A 79 0.34 -16.78 -2.33
C VAL A 79 0.62 -15.35 -1.88
N LEU A 80 -0.40 -14.49 -1.81
CA LEU A 80 -0.24 -13.12 -1.30
C LEU A 80 0.19 -13.12 0.16
N PHE A 81 -0.35 -14.04 0.97
CA PHE A 81 0.07 -14.20 2.35
C PHE A 81 1.54 -14.62 2.46
N THR A 82 2.02 -15.48 1.56
CA THR A 82 3.45 -15.83 1.49
C THR A 82 4.34 -14.62 1.19
N ILE A 83 3.88 -13.69 0.34
CA ILE A 83 4.58 -12.41 0.09
C ILE A 83 4.67 -11.59 1.38
N PHE A 84 3.57 -11.49 2.13
CA PHE A 84 3.56 -10.80 3.41
C PHE A 84 4.54 -11.43 4.42
N LEU A 85 4.57 -12.75 4.54
CA LEU A 85 5.54 -13.43 5.41
C LEU A 85 6.99 -13.20 4.99
N ASN A 86 7.27 -13.20 3.68
CA ASN A 86 8.60 -12.86 3.19
C ASN A 86 8.97 -11.41 3.51
N TRP A 87 8.02 -10.48 3.38
CA TRP A 87 8.20 -9.09 3.78
C TRP A 87 8.48 -8.96 5.28
N LEU A 88 7.82 -9.73 6.16
CA LEU A 88 8.14 -9.72 7.60
C LEU A 88 9.60 -10.08 7.91
N VAL A 89 10.19 -10.95 7.09
CA VAL A 89 11.58 -11.41 7.26
C VAL A 89 12.57 -10.44 6.61
N ILE A 90 12.28 -9.96 5.40
CA ILE A 90 13.21 -9.20 4.56
C ILE A 90 13.08 -7.68 4.80
N GLY A 91 11.89 -7.22 5.17
CA GLY A 91 11.53 -5.81 5.33
C GLY A 91 11.13 -5.10 4.03
N GLU A 92 11.08 -5.81 2.90
CA GLU A 92 10.78 -5.26 1.57
C GLU A 92 9.94 -6.24 0.73
N VAL A 93 8.94 -5.71 0.03
CA VAL A 93 8.05 -6.34 -0.94
C VAL A 93 8.83 -6.37 -2.24
N LYS A 94 9.82 -7.26 -2.33
CA LYS A 94 10.46 -7.49 -3.62
C LYS A 94 9.49 -8.30 -4.48
N THR A 95 9.15 -7.78 -5.65
CA THR A 95 8.57 -8.59 -6.71
C THR A 95 9.62 -9.63 -7.09
N ARG A 96 9.56 -10.81 -6.47
CA ARG A 96 10.41 -11.91 -6.90
C ARG A 96 10.03 -12.26 -8.34
N PRO A 97 11.01 -12.62 -9.21
CA PRO A 97 10.70 -13.11 -10.55
C PRO A 97 9.81 -14.37 -10.52
N GLU A 98 9.82 -15.09 -9.41
CA GLU A 98 8.96 -16.25 -9.11
C GLU A 98 7.47 -15.92 -9.06
N LEU A 99 7.10 -14.66 -8.81
CA LEU A 99 5.71 -14.27 -8.57
C LEU A 99 4.90 -14.01 -9.86
N VAL A 100 5.57 -13.80 -10.99
CA VAL A 100 4.99 -13.86 -12.34
C VAL A 100 6.12 -14.25 -13.31
N ALA A 101 6.55 -15.50 -13.31
CA ALA A 101 7.58 -15.97 -14.22
C ALA A 101 7.02 -16.17 -15.64
N VAL A 102 6.65 -15.08 -16.30
CA VAL A 102 6.41 -15.09 -17.76
C VAL A 102 7.77 -14.82 -18.40
N PRO A 103 8.36 -15.77 -19.14
CA PRO A 103 9.55 -15.49 -19.93
C PRO A 103 9.18 -14.43 -20.97
N ALA A 104 9.62 -13.19 -20.78
CA ALA A 104 9.33 -12.11 -21.70
C ALA A 104 10.14 -12.30 -22.98
N ARG A 105 9.52 -12.87 -24.02
CA ARG A 105 10.15 -13.08 -25.32
C ARG A 105 9.74 -12.01 -26.33
N THR A 106 8.60 -11.37 -26.08
CA THR A 106 8.04 -10.29 -26.89
C THR A 106 7.71 -9.07 -26.05
N LEU A 107 7.51 -7.91 -26.71
CA LEU A 107 7.04 -6.70 -26.04
C LEU A 107 5.67 -6.89 -25.37
N ASN A 108 4.80 -7.73 -25.95
CA ASN A 108 3.50 -8.04 -25.38
C ASN A 108 3.63 -8.91 -24.11
N ASP A 109 4.55 -9.88 -24.10
CA ASP A 109 4.85 -10.66 -22.90
C ASP A 109 5.39 -9.76 -21.78
N LEU A 110 6.23 -8.79 -22.15
CA LEU A 110 6.74 -7.80 -21.21
C LEU A 110 5.59 -6.96 -20.64
N LYS A 111 4.71 -6.39 -21.47
CA LYS A 111 3.53 -5.64 -21.02
C LYS A 111 2.64 -6.45 -20.08
N ALA A 112 2.35 -7.70 -20.44
CA ALA A 112 1.57 -8.61 -19.62
C ALA A 112 2.25 -8.90 -18.28
N HIS A 113 3.58 -9.06 -18.27
CA HIS A 113 4.36 -9.25 -17.05
C HIS A 113 4.27 -8.04 -16.11
N TYR A 114 4.43 -6.82 -16.64
CA TYR A 114 4.31 -5.60 -15.83
C TYR A 114 2.90 -5.39 -15.29
N HIS A 115 1.87 -5.62 -16.10
CA HIS A 115 0.47 -5.56 -15.65
C HIS A 115 0.19 -6.56 -14.54
N ALA A 116 0.68 -7.79 -14.67
CA ALA A 116 0.53 -8.80 -13.62
C ALA A 116 1.27 -8.42 -12.32
N GLN A 117 2.48 -7.85 -12.42
CA GLN A 117 3.20 -7.32 -11.26
C GLN A 117 2.44 -6.17 -10.60
N TRP A 118 1.93 -5.23 -11.38
CA TRP A 118 1.11 -4.12 -10.89
C TRP A 118 -0.10 -4.63 -10.12
N LYS A 119 -0.87 -5.55 -10.73
CA LYS A 119 -2.05 -6.15 -10.12
C LYS A 119 -1.72 -6.84 -8.81
N GLN A 120 -0.63 -7.62 -8.78
CA GLN A 120 -0.19 -8.30 -7.56
C GLN A 120 0.21 -7.31 -6.45
N LEU A 121 0.87 -6.20 -6.79
CA LEU A 121 1.22 -5.16 -5.81
C LEU A 121 -0.03 -4.47 -5.25
N CYS A 122 -1.04 -4.21 -6.08
CA CYS A 122 -2.34 -3.73 -5.61
C CYS A 122 -3.02 -4.75 -4.68
N GLN A 123 -2.93 -6.05 -4.99
CA GLN A 123 -3.44 -7.11 -4.12
C GLN A 123 -2.67 -7.20 -2.79
N CYS A 124 -1.34 -7.03 -2.79
CA CYS A 124 -0.54 -6.90 -1.58
C CYS A 124 -1.00 -5.70 -0.74
N PHE A 125 -1.26 -4.56 -1.37
CA PHE A 125 -1.81 -3.39 -0.67
C PHE A 125 -3.15 -3.71 -0.01
N ALA A 126 -4.09 -4.33 -0.73
CA ALA A 126 -5.40 -4.73 -0.21
C ALA A 126 -5.27 -5.73 0.95
N LEU A 127 -4.39 -6.74 0.83
CA LEU A 127 -4.07 -7.65 1.93
C LEU A 127 -3.55 -6.88 3.14
N GLY A 128 -2.70 -5.87 2.95
CA GLY A 128 -2.24 -5.01 4.03
C GLY A 128 -3.35 -4.21 4.71
N GLU A 129 -4.46 -3.89 4.01
CA GLU A 129 -5.64 -3.28 4.63
C GLU A 129 -6.37 -4.30 5.51
N VAL A 130 -6.60 -5.51 5.00
CA VAL A 130 -7.22 -6.62 5.73
C VAL A 130 -6.43 -6.94 7.01
N LEU A 131 -5.12 -7.09 6.87
CA LEU A 131 -4.21 -7.41 7.98
C LEU A 131 -3.96 -6.22 8.91
N GLN A 132 -4.44 -5.02 8.59
CA GLN A 132 -4.15 -3.78 9.31
C GLN A 132 -2.62 -3.61 9.52
N ALA A 133 -1.88 -3.77 8.43
CA ALA A 133 -0.42 -3.76 8.39
C ALA A 133 0.07 -2.52 7.60
N PRO A 134 0.08 -1.31 8.21
CA PRO A 134 0.38 -0.07 7.50
C PRO A 134 1.78 -0.04 6.88
N ASN A 135 2.79 -0.61 7.55
CA ASN A 135 4.16 -0.66 7.01
C ASN A 135 4.24 -1.52 5.73
N PHE A 136 3.48 -2.61 5.66
CA PHE A 136 3.40 -3.45 4.46
C PHE A 136 2.69 -2.73 3.33
N ARG A 137 1.60 -2.00 3.63
CA ARG A 137 0.91 -1.14 2.65
C ARG A 137 1.81 -0.04 2.08
N ASN A 138 2.56 0.64 2.95
CA ASN A 138 3.47 1.71 2.54
C ASN A 138 4.56 1.16 1.61
N ASP A 139 5.12 -0.01 1.95
CA ASP A 139 6.12 -0.62 1.09
C ASP A 139 5.53 -1.14 -0.24
N ALA A 140 4.30 -1.66 -0.25
CA ALA A 140 3.59 -1.99 -1.50
C ALA A 140 3.35 -0.74 -2.38
N ILE A 141 2.99 0.40 -1.78
CA ILE A 141 2.87 1.69 -2.49
C ILE A 141 4.20 2.12 -3.10
N ASP A 142 5.30 1.95 -2.37
CA ASP A 142 6.62 2.31 -2.89
C ASP A 142 6.98 1.49 -4.13
N GLN A 143 6.66 0.19 -4.11
CA GLN A 143 6.83 -0.65 -5.29
C GLN A 143 5.89 -0.26 -6.43
N LEU A 144 4.65 0.14 -6.13
CA LEU A 144 3.72 0.64 -7.15
C LEU A 144 4.25 1.92 -7.79
N LEU A 145 4.82 2.86 -7.04
CA LEU A 145 5.41 4.08 -7.59
C LEU A 145 6.57 3.76 -8.54
N ILE A 146 7.47 2.85 -8.14
CA ILE A 146 8.56 2.38 -8.99
C ILE A 146 8.00 1.75 -10.27
N LYS A 147 7.02 0.86 -10.15
CA LYS A 147 6.42 0.15 -11.29
C LYS A 147 5.64 1.09 -12.21
N ALA A 148 4.95 2.10 -11.67
CA ALA A 148 4.27 3.11 -12.46
C ALA A 148 5.26 3.88 -13.35
N ASN A 149 6.39 4.30 -12.75
CA ASN A 149 7.45 4.98 -13.48
C ASN A 149 8.01 4.08 -14.60
N GLU A 150 8.31 2.82 -14.30
CA GLU A 150 8.80 1.85 -15.30
C GLU A 150 7.77 1.64 -16.44
N CYS A 151 6.48 1.49 -16.13
CA CYS A 151 5.44 1.30 -17.13
C CYS A 151 5.30 2.51 -18.07
N LEU A 152 5.31 3.72 -17.51
CA LEU A 152 5.11 4.95 -18.28
C LEU A 152 6.37 5.33 -19.07
N SER A 153 7.57 5.17 -18.49
CA SER A 153 8.83 5.52 -19.15
C SER A 153 9.24 4.52 -20.23
N ILE A 154 9.04 3.21 -20.01
CA ILE A 154 9.54 2.17 -20.93
C ILE A 154 8.49 1.82 -21.99
N GLN A 155 7.19 1.84 -21.63
CA GLN A 155 6.15 1.23 -22.46
C GLN A 155 5.10 2.21 -22.97
N SER A 156 5.15 3.47 -22.54
CA SER A 156 4.08 4.45 -22.74
C SER A 156 2.70 3.88 -22.38
N ALA A 157 2.66 2.98 -21.39
CA ALA A 157 1.47 2.21 -21.06
C ALA A 157 0.98 2.58 -19.67
N PHE A 158 -0.29 2.96 -19.59
CA PHE A 158 -0.95 3.15 -18.31
C PHE A 158 -1.13 1.80 -17.61
N PRO A 159 -0.81 1.66 -16.31
CA PRO A 159 -0.84 0.37 -15.63
C PRO A 159 -2.22 -0.30 -15.54
N ILE A 160 -3.31 0.45 -15.75
CA ILE A 160 -4.69 -0.05 -15.71
C ILE A 160 -5.23 -0.08 -17.14
N HIS A 161 -5.54 -1.26 -17.67
CA HIS A 161 -5.86 -1.41 -19.10
C HIS A 161 -7.35 -1.46 -19.40
N THR A 162 -8.18 -1.73 -18.40
CA THR A 162 -9.61 -1.95 -18.58
C THR A 162 -10.44 -1.28 -17.48
N ASP A 163 -11.68 -0.92 -17.81
CA ASP A 163 -12.66 -0.44 -16.84
C ASP A 163 -12.92 -1.48 -15.74
N GLN A 164 -12.82 -2.77 -16.06
CA GLN A 164 -12.95 -3.85 -15.09
C GLN A 164 -11.78 -3.87 -14.10
N ASP A 165 -10.53 -3.70 -14.55
CA ASP A 165 -9.38 -3.61 -13.66
C ASP A 165 -9.53 -2.41 -12.71
N LEU A 166 -9.94 -1.26 -13.25
CA LEU A 166 -10.19 -0.06 -12.46
C LEU A 166 -11.29 -0.30 -11.42
N HIS A 167 -12.40 -0.89 -11.84
CA HIS A 167 -13.52 -1.25 -10.98
C HIS A 167 -13.06 -2.14 -9.82
N ASP A 168 -12.38 -3.25 -10.12
CA ASP A 168 -11.94 -4.22 -9.13
C ASP A 168 -10.99 -3.58 -8.11
N LEU A 169 -10.04 -2.76 -8.57
CA LEU A 169 -9.10 -2.04 -7.71
C LEU A 169 -9.78 -1.02 -6.80
N TYR A 170 -10.71 -0.24 -7.35
CA TYR A 170 -11.44 0.78 -6.59
C TYR A 170 -12.42 0.16 -5.60
N GLN A 171 -13.07 -0.95 -5.96
CA GLN A 171 -14.00 -1.66 -5.09
C GLN A 171 -13.27 -2.36 -3.92
N ALA A 172 -12.09 -2.93 -4.18
CA ALA A 172 -11.33 -3.64 -3.16
C ALA A 172 -10.68 -2.70 -2.13
N SER A 173 -10.49 -1.42 -2.47
CA SER A 173 -9.79 -0.45 -1.64
C SER A 173 -10.73 0.33 -0.71
N GLN A 174 -10.27 0.61 0.52
CA GLN A 174 -11.00 1.47 1.45
C GLN A 174 -11.26 2.88 0.89
N PRO A 175 -12.34 3.56 1.32
CA PRO A 175 -12.54 4.98 1.02
C PRO A 175 -11.33 5.81 1.46
N HIS A 176 -10.88 6.71 0.58
CA HIS A 176 -9.71 7.57 0.83
C HIS A 176 -8.38 6.81 1.02
N SER A 177 -8.28 5.55 0.59
CA SER A 177 -7.00 4.85 0.62
C SER A 177 -5.95 5.59 -0.23
N CYS A 178 -4.69 5.48 0.18
CA CYS A 178 -3.60 6.06 -0.59
C CYS A 178 -3.41 5.39 -1.96
N LEU A 179 -3.84 4.13 -2.13
CA LEU A 179 -3.88 3.48 -3.43
C LEU A 179 -4.86 4.16 -4.38
N LYS A 180 -6.09 4.47 -3.93
CA LYS A 180 -7.07 5.23 -4.75
C LYS A 180 -6.49 6.58 -5.17
N ARG A 181 -5.84 7.30 -4.24
CA ARG A 181 -5.16 8.56 -4.53
C ARG A 181 -4.08 8.40 -5.61
N LEU A 182 -3.21 7.39 -5.49
CA LEU A 182 -2.17 7.10 -6.48
C LEU A 182 -2.77 6.82 -7.86
N ILE A 183 -3.82 6.00 -7.94
CA ILE A 183 -4.51 5.67 -9.20
C ILE A 183 -5.09 6.93 -9.85
N VAL A 184 -5.75 7.79 -9.07
CA VAL A 184 -6.31 9.06 -9.54
C VAL A 184 -5.22 9.98 -10.07
N ASP A 185 -4.14 10.18 -9.31
CA ASP A 185 -3.03 11.04 -9.72
C ASP A 185 -2.42 10.53 -11.04
N LEU A 186 -2.16 9.22 -11.13
CA LEU A 186 -1.64 8.62 -12.36
C LEU A 186 -2.59 8.86 -13.54
N ALA A 187 -3.90 8.65 -13.37
CA ALA A 187 -4.88 8.82 -14.44
C ALA A 187 -4.96 10.27 -14.92
N VAL A 188 -5.10 11.22 -13.99
CA VAL A 188 -5.20 12.66 -14.30
C VAL A 188 -3.94 13.15 -15.04
N LEU A 189 -2.77 12.70 -14.61
CA LEU A 189 -1.49 13.16 -15.16
C LEU A 189 -1.14 12.53 -16.51
N ASN A 190 -1.53 11.28 -16.74
CA ASN A 190 -1.02 10.51 -17.89
C ASN A 190 -2.07 10.16 -18.95
N LEU A 191 -3.36 10.14 -18.60
CA LEU A 191 -4.42 9.82 -19.57
C LEU A 191 -5.12 11.08 -20.11
N GLY A 192 -5.20 12.13 -19.30
CA GLY A 192 -5.95 13.35 -19.62
C GLY A 192 -7.46 13.16 -19.60
N LEU A 193 -8.20 14.27 -19.71
CA LEU A 193 -9.68 14.26 -19.63
C LEU A 193 -10.39 13.39 -20.69
N PRO A 194 -9.96 13.35 -21.97
CA PRO A 194 -10.64 12.56 -22.99
C PRO A 194 -10.67 11.05 -22.71
N ALA A 195 -9.75 10.54 -21.89
CA ALA A 195 -9.75 9.13 -21.51
C ALA A 195 -10.97 8.72 -20.68
N PHE A 196 -11.69 9.69 -20.09
CA PHE A 196 -12.87 9.43 -19.27
C PHE A 196 -14.19 9.51 -20.05
N ASP A 197 -14.17 9.90 -21.33
CA ASP A 197 -15.40 10.11 -22.14
C ASP A 197 -16.24 8.83 -22.31
N ASN A 198 -15.59 7.66 -22.28
CA ASN A 198 -16.23 6.36 -22.48
C ASN A 198 -16.45 5.58 -21.17
N LEU A 199 -16.16 6.17 -20.01
CA LEU A 199 -16.30 5.48 -18.74
C LEU A 199 -17.78 5.21 -18.44
N ASP A 200 -18.11 3.98 -18.05
CA ASP A 200 -19.49 3.62 -17.67
C ASP A 200 -19.89 4.25 -16.34
N LEU A 201 -20.41 5.49 -16.39
CA LEU A 201 -20.88 6.23 -15.22
C LEU A 201 -22.19 5.67 -14.63
N ALA A 202 -22.84 4.69 -15.27
CA ALA A 202 -23.94 3.96 -14.64
C ALA A 202 -23.41 2.99 -13.56
N ASN A 203 -22.13 2.59 -13.65
CA ASN A 203 -21.45 1.85 -12.61
C ASN A 203 -21.05 2.81 -11.45
N PRO A 204 -21.54 2.60 -10.21
CA PRO A 204 -21.30 3.51 -9.09
C PRO A 204 -19.82 3.59 -8.68
N VAL A 205 -19.05 2.52 -8.87
CA VAL A 205 -17.62 2.48 -8.54
C VAL A 205 -16.82 3.35 -9.53
N LEU A 206 -17.14 3.23 -10.81
CA LEU A 206 -16.50 4.06 -11.85
C LEU A 206 -16.93 5.52 -11.75
N ALA A 207 -18.17 5.79 -11.35
CA ALA A 207 -18.64 7.14 -11.05
C ALA A 207 -17.91 7.78 -9.85
N GLU A 208 -17.61 7.00 -8.80
CA GLU A 208 -16.78 7.45 -7.67
C GLU A 208 -15.36 7.82 -8.15
N PHE A 209 -14.71 6.94 -8.92
CA PHE A 209 -13.41 7.24 -9.50
C PHE A 209 -13.43 8.51 -10.36
N PHE A 210 -14.41 8.64 -11.26
CA PHE A 210 -14.52 9.82 -12.11
C PHE A 210 -14.65 11.11 -11.28
N LYS A 211 -15.46 11.08 -10.23
CA LYS A 211 -15.61 12.22 -9.31
C LYS A 211 -14.29 12.59 -8.63
N ASP A 212 -13.52 11.60 -8.17
CA ASP A 212 -12.21 11.82 -7.57
C ASP A 212 -11.21 12.40 -8.59
N ALA A 213 -11.18 11.84 -9.80
CA ALA A 213 -10.34 12.33 -10.90
C ALA A 213 -10.67 13.76 -11.31
N MET A 214 -11.96 14.12 -11.37
CA MET A 214 -12.38 15.49 -11.65
C MET A 214 -12.02 16.45 -10.52
N LYS A 215 -12.14 16.03 -9.26
CA LYS A 215 -11.75 16.84 -8.10
C LYS A 215 -10.25 17.13 -8.13
N GLU A 216 -9.42 16.12 -8.40
CA GLU A 216 -7.97 16.27 -8.50
C GLU A 216 -7.59 17.14 -9.72
N SER A 217 -8.20 16.92 -10.88
CA SER A 217 -8.00 17.76 -12.07
C SER A 217 -8.30 19.24 -11.78
N CYS A 218 -9.40 19.53 -11.10
CA CYS A 218 -9.74 20.89 -10.68
C CYS A 218 -8.75 21.48 -9.66
N ALA A 219 -8.23 20.67 -8.73
CA ALA A 219 -7.22 21.10 -7.76
C ALA A 219 -5.94 21.53 -8.48
N GLN A 220 -5.43 20.69 -9.41
CA GLN A 220 -4.25 21.00 -10.21
C GLN A 220 -4.45 22.23 -11.09
N MET A 221 -5.63 22.37 -11.72
CA MET A 221 -5.97 23.59 -12.48
C MET A 221 -5.95 24.84 -11.59
N ARG A 222 -6.51 24.75 -10.37
CA ARG A 222 -6.52 25.87 -9.43
C ARG A 222 -5.12 26.26 -8.99
N GLU A 223 -4.26 25.29 -8.69
CA GLU A 223 -2.86 25.54 -8.34
C GLU A 223 -2.13 26.25 -9.48
N ARG A 224 -2.36 25.84 -10.73
CA ARG A 224 -1.81 26.51 -11.93
C ARG A 224 -2.35 27.94 -12.10
N CYS A 225 -3.63 28.18 -11.81
CA CYS A 225 -4.22 29.51 -11.92
C CYS A 225 -3.80 30.47 -10.78
N LEU A 226 -3.60 29.95 -9.56
CA LEU A 226 -3.20 30.72 -8.38
C LEU A 226 -1.68 30.91 -8.28
N GLY A 227 -0.89 30.06 -8.95
CA GLY A 227 0.55 30.24 -9.09
C GLY A 227 0.89 31.42 -10.00
N VAL A 228 1.11 32.60 -9.41
CA VAL A 228 1.43 33.89 -10.09
C VAL A 228 2.84 33.91 -10.72
N GLN A 229 3.37 32.79 -11.23
CA GLN A 229 4.58 32.77 -12.06
C GLN A 229 4.35 31.96 -13.33
N ALA A 230 3.55 32.55 -14.21
CA ALA A 230 3.32 32.13 -15.59
C ALA A 230 4.53 32.33 -16.53
N CYS A 231 5.78 32.25 -16.04
CA CYS A 231 6.97 32.51 -16.85
C CYS A 231 7.83 31.28 -17.19
N ASP A 232 7.57 30.11 -16.60
CA ASP A 232 8.07 28.84 -17.15
C ASP A 232 6.88 27.92 -17.44
N ARG A 233 6.53 27.84 -18.73
CA ARG A 233 5.46 26.95 -19.24
C ARG A 233 5.77 25.46 -19.03
N ASP A 234 6.97 25.14 -18.54
CA ASP A 234 7.49 23.78 -18.43
C ASP A 234 7.51 23.25 -16.99
N VAL A 235 6.89 23.93 -16.01
CA VAL A 235 6.60 23.28 -14.71
C VAL A 235 5.41 22.34 -14.91
N TRP A 236 5.69 21.21 -15.56
CA TRP A 236 4.78 20.08 -15.70
C TRP A 236 4.29 19.65 -14.31
N ALA A 237 3.05 19.17 -14.24
CA ALA A 237 2.56 18.64 -12.97
C ALA A 237 3.49 17.53 -12.47
N VAL A 238 3.87 17.62 -11.19
CA VAL A 238 4.84 16.72 -10.56
C VAL A 238 4.27 15.30 -10.59
N GLN A 239 5.02 14.38 -11.22
CA GLN A 239 4.63 12.98 -11.31
C GLN A 239 4.58 12.33 -9.93
N PRO A 240 3.78 11.28 -9.71
CA PRO A 240 3.62 10.68 -8.37
C PRO A 240 4.94 10.22 -7.73
N TRP A 241 5.87 9.72 -8.54
CA TRP A 241 7.19 9.28 -8.06
C TRP A 241 8.17 10.42 -7.75
N ASP A 242 7.87 11.64 -8.20
CA ASP A 242 8.66 12.85 -7.89
C ASP A 242 8.09 13.63 -6.70
N ARG A 243 6.89 13.27 -6.21
CA ARG A 243 6.27 13.84 -5.02
C ARG A 243 6.83 13.20 -3.76
N ASP A 244 6.71 13.89 -2.62
CA ASP A 244 6.96 13.27 -1.31
C ASP A 244 6.14 11.99 -1.18
N VAL A 245 6.83 10.86 -1.05
CA VAL A 245 6.25 9.52 -0.94
C VAL A 245 5.23 9.41 0.20
N CYS A 246 5.40 10.22 1.25
CA CYS A 246 4.47 10.27 2.38
C CYS A 246 3.06 10.71 1.96
N THR A 247 2.90 11.36 0.81
CA THR A 247 1.61 11.68 0.20
C THR A 247 0.75 10.43 -0.02
N TYR A 248 1.40 9.29 -0.24
CA TYR A 248 0.78 8.00 -0.52
C TYR A 248 0.99 6.98 0.62
N HIS A 249 1.56 7.38 1.76
CA HIS A 249 1.71 6.48 2.90
C HIS A 249 0.56 6.66 3.90
N ASP A 250 0.22 5.57 4.57
CA ASP A 250 -0.64 5.60 5.75
C ASP A 250 0.20 5.82 7.01
N HIS A 251 -0.03 6.95 7.66
CA HIS A 251 0.58 7.35 8.94
C HIS A 251 -0.47 7.51 10.05
N SER A 252 -1.70 7.03 9.86
CA SER A 252 -2.81 7.20 10.80
C SER A 252 -2.54 6.60 12.19
N HIS A 253 -1.65 5.61 12.27
CA HIS A 253 -1.29 4.93 13.52
C HIS A 253 0.01 5.44 14.15
N GLU A 254 0.68 6.40 13.50
CA GLU A 254 1.98 6.87 13.94
C GLU A 254 1.87 8.05 14.91
N GLN A 255 2.91 8.22 15.73
CA GLN A 255 2.96 9.31 16.70
C GLN A 255 3.22 10.65 15.98
N ALA A 256 2.86 11.77 16.62
CA ALA A 256 3.04 13.11 16.04
C ALA A 256 4.49 13.45 15.63
N ASN A 257 5.49 12.75 16.18
CA ASN A 257 6.92 12.93 15.85
C ASN A 257 7.47 11.80 14.97
N PHE A 258 6.61 11.00 14.34
CA PHE A 258 7.05 9.94 13.45
C PHE A 258 7.68 10.53 12.19
N VAL A 259 8.88 10.05 11.88
CA VAL A 259 9.55 10.35 10.63
C VAL A 259 9.43 9.11 9.76
N CYS A 260 8.73 9.24 8.64
CA CYS A 260 8.69 8.16 7.66
C CYS A 260 10.12 7.86 7.20
N LYS A 261 10.55 6.59 7.33
CA LYS A 261 11.91 6.17 6.98
C LYS A 261 12.29 6.48 5.53
N ARG A 262 11.29 6.67 4.66
CA ARG A 262 11.46 6.93 3.22
C ARG A 262 11.18 8.37 2.82
N ALA A 263 10.84 9.24 3.77
CA ALA A 263 10.82 10.68 3.54
C ALA A 263 12.24 11.13 3.11
N GLY A 264 12.38 11.61 1.88
CA GLY A 264 13.66 12.06 1.32
C GLY A 264 14.52 11.02 0.59
N MET A 265 14.03 9.79 0.33
CA MET A 265 14.77 8.81 -0.50
C MET A 265 14.60 9.00 -2.02
N ILE A 266 13.81 9.99 -2.47
CA ILE A 266 13.53 10.26 -3.90
C ILE A 266 14.83 10.51 -4.69
N ASP A 267 15.85 11.10 -4.04
CA ASP A 267 17.16 11.38 -4.66
C ASP A 267 17.93 10.14 -5.15
N ARG A 268 17.48 8.91 -4.83
CA ARG A 268 18.16 7.67 -5.23
C ARG A 268 17.37 6.75 -6.15
N LEU A 269 16.13 7.10 -6.51
CA LEU A 269 15.35 6.37 -7.53
C LEU A 269 15.56 6.92 -8.93
N VAL A 270 16.60 7.74 -9.15
CA VAL A 270 17.14 7.98 -10.49
C VAL A 270 17.60 6.62 -11.02
N VAL A 271 16.71 5.98 -11.77
CA VAL A 271 17.05 4.87 -12.66
C VAL A 271 18.17 5.42 -13.51
N THR A 272 19.41 5.04 -13.21
CA THR A 272 20.51 5.19 -14.16
C THR A 272 20.10 4.36 -15.36
N SER A 273 19.45 5.03 -16.32
CA SER A 273 19.26 4.55 -17.68
C SER A 273 20.65 4.41 -18.26
N LEU A 274 21.26 3.26 -17.98
CA LEU A 274 22.41 2.78 -18.74
C LEU A 274 21.82 2.29 -20.06
N TYR A 275 21.88 3.18 -21.05
CA TYR A 275 21.90 2.83 -22.46
C TYR A 275 23.02 1.82 -22.75
#